data_AF-A0A950JBN7-F1
#
_entry.id   AF-A0A950JBN7-F1
#
_cell.length_a   1.000
_cell.length_b   1.000
_cell.length_c   1.000
_cell.angle_alpha   90.00
_cell.angle_beta   90.00
_cell.angle_gamma   90.00
#
_symmetry.space_group_name_H-M   'P 1'
#
loop_
_entity.id
_entity.type
_entity.pdbx_description
1 polymer ?
#
loop_
_entity_poly.entity_id
_entity_poly.type
_entity_poly.pdbx_seq_one_letter_code
_entity_poly.pdbx_strand_id
1 'polypeptide(L)'
;MSEVAAVDQVEEWEFEAPAHLQYWPAHVHPTGPGSWDKPRLFPTLREAIAAAASDPDPSAGVAWILTSGGHTLRAVDIETLWLDQQAVQASGRAESQPS
;
A
#
# COMPACT_ATOMS: atom_id res chain seq x y z
N MET A 1 -20.70 -12.29 0.94
CA MET A 1 -20.22 -11.39 1.99
C MET A 1 -19.35 -10.37 1.30
N SER A 2 -19.76 -9.11 1.33
CA SER A 2 -19.07 -8.02 0.62
C SER A 2 -17.65 -7.91 1.17
N GLU A 3 -16.67 -8.34 0.39
CA GLU A 3 -15.27 -8.01 0.59
C GLU A 3 -15.18 -6.51 0.29
N VAL A 4 -15.51 -5.68 1.28
CA VAL A 4 -15.31 -4.23 1.18
C VAL A 4 -13.82 -4.09 0.93
N ALA A 5 -13.45 -3.66 -0.27
CA ALA A 5 -12.06 -3.56 -0.68
C ALA A 5 -11.32 -2.75 0.39
N ALA A 6 -10.17 -3.24 0.86
CA ALA A 6 -9.49 -2.65 2.01
C ALA A 6 -9.12 -1.17 1.72
N VAL A 7 -9.06 -0.80 0.45
CA VAL A 7 -8.88 0.57 -0.06
C VAL A 7 -9.93 1.57 0.45
N ASP A 8 -11.20 1.19 0.59
CA ASP A 8 -12.28 2.08 1.08
C ASP A 8 -12.21 2.31 2.60
N GLN A 9 -11.36 1.54 3.29
CA GLN A 9 -11.19 1.63 4.75
C GLN A 9 -9.97 2.46 5.13
N VAL A 10 -9.07 2.75 4.19
CA VAL A 10 -7.87 3.55 4.47
C VAL A 10 -8.26 5.01 4.56
N GLU A 11 -8.08 5.61 5.73
CA GLU A 11 -8.36 7.03 5.95
C GLU A 11 -7.24 7.92 5.40
N GLU A 12 -7.57 9.18 5.08
CA GLU A 12 -6.59 10.12 4.49
C GLU A 12 -5.35 10.33 5.37
N TRP A 13 -5.52 10.34 6.69
CA TRP A 13 -4.42 10.50 7.64
C TRP A 13 -3.44 9.32 7.62
N GLU A 14 -3.90 8.13 7.24
CA GLU A 14 -3.06 6.93 7.20
C GLU A 14 -2.02 6.99 6.09
N PHE A 15 -2.29 7.74 5.02
CA PHE A 15 -1.36 7.91 3.90
C PHE A 15 -0.04 8.57 4.35
N GLU A 16 -0.11 9.44 5.35
CA GLU A 16 1.04 10.14 5.95
C GLU A 16 1.56 9.44 7.21
N ALA A 17 0.94 8.33 7.62
CA ALA A 17 1.32 7.59 8.80
C ALA A 17 2.31 6.45 8.44
N PRO A 18 3.13 5.98 9.41
CA PRO A 18 4.03 4.87 9.19
C PRO A 18 3.31 3.61 8.70
N ALA A 19 4.00 2.82 7.87
CA ALA A 19 3.48 1.58 7.33
C ALA A 19 4.55 0.49 7.27
N HIS A 20 4.09 -0.75 7.25
CA HIS A 20 4.92 -1.94 7.28
C HIS A 20 4.69 -2.73 5.99
N LEU A 21 5.73 -2.97 5.20
CA LEU A 21 5.67 -3.79 3.98
C LEU A 21 6.36 -5.13 4.22
N GLN A 22 5.70 -6.23 3.86
CA GLN A 22 6.31 -7.55 3.87
C GLN A 22 5.80 -8.39 2.71
N TYR A 23 6.69 -9.20 2.13
CA TYR A 23 6.35 -10.15 1.09
C TYR A 23 6.07 -11.51 1.69
N TRP A 24 4.98 -12.13 1.26
CA TRP A 24 4.53 -13.44 1.73
C TRP A 24 4.25 -14.34 0.54
N PRO A 25 4.47 -15.67 0.62
CA PRO A 25 4.05 -16.57 -0.44
C PRO A 25 2.56 -16.38 -0.79
N ALA A 26 2.18 -16.49 -2.07
CA ALA A 26 0.82 -16.21 -2.55
C ALA A 26 -0.31 -17.00 -1.86
N HIS A 27 0.02 -18.13 -1.23
CA HIS A 27 -0.92 -18.97 -0.48
C HIS A 27 -1.02 -18.62 1.01
N VAL A 28 -0.24 -17.65 1.49
CA VAL A 28 -0.22 -17.24 2.90
C VAL A 28 -0.93 -15.90 3.07
N HIS A 29 -1.82 -15.86 4.05
CA HIS A 29 -2.56 -14.67 4.44
C HIS A 29 -2.15 -14.28 5.86
N PRO A 30 -1.44 -13.16 6.06
CA PRO A 30 -1.10 -12.69 7.40
C PRO A 30 -2.36 -12.31 8.18
N THR A 31 -2.59 -12.96 9.32
CA THR A 31 -3.80 -12.82 10.16
C THR A 31 -3.70 -11.70 11.21
N GLY A 32 -2.95 -10.65 10.92
CA GLY A 32 -2.78 -9.48 11.82
C GLY A 32 -1.33 -9.26 12.28
N PRO A 33 -1.09 -8.24 13.11
CA PRO A 33 0.26 -7.71 13.40
C PRO A 33 1.20 -8.74 14.05
N GLY A 34 0.67 -9.72 14.79
CA GLY A 34 1.49 -10.76 15.42
C GLY A 34 2.18 -11.72 14.44
N SER A 35 1.75 -11.75 13.17
CA SER A 35 2.32 -12.61 12.14
C SER A 35 3.50 -11.95 11.40
N TRP A 36 3.76 -10.67 11.64
CA TRP A 36 4.77 -9.89 10.94
C TRP A 36 6.16 -10.04 11.59
N ASP A 37 6.95 -11.00 11.13
CA ASP A 37 8.23 -11.35 11.77
C ASP A 37 9.31 -10.26 11.55
N LYS A 38 9.39 -9.64 10.36
CA LYS A 38 10.37 -8.59 10.01
C LYS A 38 9.89 -7.70 8.84
N PRO A 39 8.87 -6.86 9.04
CA PRO A 39 8.48 -5.90 8.01
C PRO A 39 9.60 -4.92 7.65
N ARG A 40 9.65 -4.53 6.39
CA ARG A 40 10.31 -3.30 5.98
C ARG A 40 9.45 -2.12 6.43
N LEU A 41 10.04 -1.23 7.21
CA LEU A 41 9.37 -0.04 7.74
C LEU A 41 9.48 1.11 6.74
N PHE A 42 8.39 1.84 6.59
CA PHE A 42 8.32 3.09 5.86
C PHE A 42 7.75 4.20 6.74
N PRO A 43 8.26 5.43 6.63
CA PRO A 43 7.77 6.57 7.38
C PRO A 43 6.35 6.96 6.96
N THR A 44 5.94 6.66 5.72
CA THR A 44 4.59 6.91 5.21
C THR A 44 4.03 5.69 4.47
N LEU A 45 2.71 5.53 4.48
CA LEU A 45 2.01 4.53 3.69
C LEU A 45 2.20 4.78 2.19
N ARG A 46 2.24 6.04 1.73
CA ARG A 46 2.54 6.38 0.33
C ARG A 46 3.87 5.80 -0.13
N GLU A 47 4.92 5.92 0.69
CA GLU A 47 6.23 5.33 0.37
C GLU A 47 6.20 3.80 0.34
N ALA A 48 5.47 3.17 1.27
CA ALA A 48 5.30 1.73 1.28
C ALA A 48 4.57 1.23 0.00
N ILE A 49 3.51 1.93 -0.42
CA ILE A 49 2.77 1.64 -1.65
C ILE A 49 3.67 1.79 -2.86
N ALA A 50 4.39 2.91 -2.98
CA ALA A 50 5.31 3.16 -4.08
C ALA A 50 6.41 2.10 -4.16
N ALA A 51 6.97 1.70 -3.02
CA ALA A 51 7.99 0.66 -2.95
C ALA A 51 7.45 -0.70 -3.38
N ALA A 52 6.24 -1.07 -2.94
CA ALA A 52 5.60 -2.33 -3.34
C ALA A 52 5.22 -2.36 -4.82
N ALA A 53 4.72 -1.24 -5.37
CA ALA A 53 4.31 -1.14 -6.77
C ALA A 53 5.50 -1.05 -7.75
N SER A 54 6.64 -0.53 -7.29
CA SER A 54 7.85 -0.38 -8.11
C SER A 54 8.78 -1.60 -8.05
N ASP A 55 8.45 -2.62 -7.26
CA ASP A 55 9.27 -3.82 -7.13
C ASP A 55 9.04 -4.77 -8.32
N PRO A 56 10.02 -4.95 -9.23
CA PRO A 56 9.81 -5.63 -10.49
C PRO A 56 9.76 -7.15 -10.39
N ASP A 57 10.18 -7.74 -9.27
CA ASP A 57 10.24 -9.20 -9.14
C ASP A 57 10.18 -9.61 -7.66
N PRO A 58 8.98 -9.85 -7.11
CA PRO A 58 8.90 -10.45 -5.81
C PRO A 58 9.00 -11.97 -5.98
N SER A 59 10.17 -12.46 -6.40
CA SER A 59 10.56 -13.87 -6.27
C SER A 59 10.37 -14.41 -4.83
N ALA A 60 10.18 -13.50 -3.86
CA ALA A 60 9.83 -13.75 -2.47
C ALA A 60 8.32 -13.87 -2.16
N GLY A 61 7.38 -13.50 -3.05
CA GLY A 61 5.93 -13.64 -2.81
C GLY A 61 5.05 -12.49 -3.32
N VAL A 62 3.92 -12.26 -2.68
CA VAL A 62 3.01 -11.13 -2.90
C VAL A 62 3.22 -10.08 -1.83
N ALA A 63 3.12 -8.80 -2.20
CA ALA A 63 3.25 -7.69 -1.27
C ALA A 63 2.02 -7.57 -0.35
N TRP A 64 2.30 -7.32 0.92
CA TRP A 64 1.31 -6.98 1.94
C TRP A 64 1.76 -5.73 2.68
N ILE A 65 0.83 -4.83 2.97
CA ILE A 65 1.10 -3.64 3.79
C ILE A 65 0.19 -3.63 5.02
N LEU A 66 0.75 -3.42 6.21
CA LEU A 66 0.01 -3.12 7.42
C LEU A 66 0.08 -1.61 7.69
N THR A 67 -1.07 -0.96 7.67
CA THR A 67 -1.24 0.47 7.93
C THR A 67 -1.20 0.77 9.42
N SER A 68 -1.01 2.05 9.78
CA SER A 68 -1.07 2.50 11.18
C SER A 68 -2.48 2.39 11.80
N GLY A 69 -3.55 2.43 10.99
CA GLY A 69 -4.92 2.14 11.43
C GLY A 69 -5.20 0.66 11.68
N GLY A 70 -4.23 -0.22 11.36
CA GLY A 70 -4.36 -1.67 11.55
C GLY A 70 -4.98 -2.40 10.36
N HIS A 71 -5.13 -1.72 9.21
CA HIS A 71 -5.62 -2.33 7.98
C HIS A 71 -4.50 -3.10 7.30
N THR A 72 -4.85 -4.24 6.69
CA THR A 72 -3.92 -5.06 5.92
C THR A 72 -4.29 -4.98 4.44
N LEU A 73 -3.43 -4.35 3.65
CA LEU A 73 -3.59 -4.18 2.21
C LEU A 73 -2.89 -5.30 1.46
N ARG A 74 -3.57 -5.88 0.47
CA ARG A 74 -3.01 -6.89 -0.44
C ARG A 74 -2.46 -6.24 -1.70
N ALA A 75 -1.72 -7.00 -2.50
CA ALA A 75 -1.21 -6.57 -3.80
C ALA A 75 -2.25 -5.83 -4.67
N VAL A 76 -3.50 -6.33 -4.76
CA VAL A 76 -4.57 -5.67 -5.53
C VAL A 76 -5.01 -4.33 -4.94
N ASP A 77 -5.08 -4.23 -3.60
CA ASP A 77 -5.43 -2.99 -2.91
C ASP A 77 -4.29 -1.95 -3.10
N ILE A 78 -3.04 -2.41 -3.00
CA ILE A 78 -1.83 -1.60 -3.20
C ILE A 78 -1.77 -1.06 -4.63
N GLU A 79 -2.01 -1.89 -5.64
CA GLU A 79 -2.03 -1.47 -7.05
C GLU A 79 -3.11 -0.42 -7.31
N THR A 80 -4.31 -0.64 -6.76
CA THR A 80 -5.43 0.32 -6.88
C THR A 80 -5.06 1.68 -6.28
N LEU A 81 -4.51 1.68 -5.05
CA LEU A 81 -4.08 2.91 -4.38
C LEU A 81 -2.89 3.59 -5.05
N TRP A 82 -2.00 2.83 -5.69
CA TRP A 82 -0.89 3.38 -6.46
C TRP A 82 -1.40 4.13 -7.70
N LEU A 83 -2.32 3.52 -8.45
CA LEU A 83 -2.91 4.13 -9.64
C LEU A 83 -3.68 5.40 -9.31
N ASP A 84 -4.44 5.40 -8.20
CA ASP A 84 -5.15 6.58 -7.72
C ASP A 84 -4.19 7.74 -7.39
N GLN A 85 -3.12 7.45 -6.63
CA GLN A 85 -2.08 8.44 -6.32
C GLN A 85 -1.42 9.02 -7.57
N GLN A 86 -1.12 8.18 -8.56
CA GLN A 86 -0.54 8.62 -9.82
C GLN A 86 -1.50 9.51 -10.62
N ALA A 87 -2.80 9.24 -10.59
CA ALA A 87 -3.82 10.08 -11.22
C ALA A 87 -3.89 11.46 -10.55
N VAL A 88 -3.90 11.52 -9.22
CA VAL A 88 -3.90 12.78 -8.46
C VAL A 88 -2.64 13.61 -8.76
N GLN A 89 -1.46 12.99 -8.79
CA GLN A 89 -0.20 13.66 -9.13
C GLN A 89 -0.18 14.17 -10.57
N ALA A 90 -0.69 13.39 -11.53
CA ALA A 90 -0.79 13.80 -12.92
C ALA A 90 -1.72 15.02 -13.09
N SER A 91 -2.85 15.04 -12.37
CA SER A 91 -3.79 16.16 -12.36
C SER A 91 -3.21 17.43 -11.72
N GLY A 92 -2.57 17.32 -10.55
CA GLY A 92 -1.96 18.48 -9.88
C GLY A 92 -0.78 19.09 -10.65
N ARG A 93 -0.08 18.27 -11.45
CA ARG A 93 0.99 18.75 -12.35
C ARG A 93 0.45 19.51 -13.56
N ALA A 94 -0.74 19.17 -14.06
CA ALA A 94 -1.35 19.85 -15.20
C ALA A 94 -1.79 21.29 -14.88
N GLU A 95 -2.08 21.59 -13.62
CA GLU A 95 -2.52 22.93 -13.17
C GLU A 95 -1.36 23.87 -12.84
N SER A 96 -0.14 23.34 -12.67
CA SER A 96 1.05 24.12 -12.28
C SER A 96 1.86 24.70 -13.45
N GLN A 97 1.33 24.66 -14.67
CA GLN A 97 2.00 25.21 -15.86
C GLN A 97 1.38 26.58 -16.24
N PRO A 98 1.90 27.72 -15.74
CA PRO A 98 1.53 29.01 -16.28
C PRO A 98 2.06 29.12 -17.71
N SER A 99 1.17 29.52 -18.63
CA SER A 99 1.52 29.92 -20.00
C SER A 99 2.27 31.25 -20.04
#